data_AF-A0A292SB75-F1
#
_entry.id   AF-A0A292SB75-F1
#
_cell.length_a   1.000
_cell.length_b   1.000
_cell.length_c   1.000
_cell.angle_alpha   90.00
_cell.angle_beta   90.00
_cell.angle_gamma   90.00
#
_symmetry.space_group_name_H-M   'P 1'
#
loop_
_entity.id
_entity.type
_entity.pdbx_description
1 polymer ?
#
loop_
_entity_poly.entity_id
_entity_poly.type
_entity_poly.pdbx_seq_one_letter_code
_entity_poly.pdbx_strand_id
1 'polypeptide(L)'
;MSAGLEFDPGFAPYILAFRGTVEYLYMDINRFKNLSQRKMKFRQYYKKFLELFNNNLGFYVGCLMWAGYIKTQPEQDILNNNCLGGEYNEEENISDVDFMIKFLELLPKDMKYFLGMDYEINPDDIKILEMYKEFLTINKGFVNSKKNTDILLPAGMKTDGAENFKDKIDEVLKTEDLSKLLEYKDLICQI
;
A
#
# COMPACT_ATOMS: atom_id res chain seq x y z
N MET A 1 -22.87 -12.26 19.18
CA MET A 1 -21.80 -11.82 18.27
C MET A 1 -20.66 -11.35 19.15
N SER A 2 -19.47 -11.93 19.05
CA SER A 2 -18.32 -11.43 19.81
C SER A 2 -18.02 -10.01 19.37
N ALA A 3 -17.99 -9.08 20.32
CA ALA A 3 -17.50 -7.73 20.07
C ALA A 3 -15.99 -7.83 19.78
N GLY A 4 -15.56 -7.44 18.58
CA GLY A 4 -14.18 -7.46 18.15
C GLY A 4 -13.99 -6.58 16.92
N LEU A 5 -12.74 -6.22 16.62
CA LEU A 5 -12.37 -5.41 15.46
C LEU A 5 -11.89 -6.32 14.35
N GLU A 6 -12.35 -6.11 13.13
CA GLU A 6 -11.83 -6.84 11.97
C GLU A 6 -10.35 -6.49 11.73
N PHE A 7 -9.55 -7.49 11.37
CA PHE A 7 -8.16 -7.27 10.97
C PHE A 7 -8.08 -6.42 9.70
N ASP A 8 -8.94 -6.73 8.73
CA ASP A 8 -9.12 -6.01 7.48
C ASP A 8 -10.52 -5.39 7.45
N PRO A 9 -10.68 -4.05 7.28
CA PRO A 9 -11.98 -3.40 7.31
C PRO A 9 -12.81 -3.56 6.02
N GLY A 10 -12.36 -4.36 5.05
CA GLY A 10 -13.00 -4.60 3.76
C GLY A 10 -12.13 -4.25 2.54
N PHE A 11 -10.82 -4.07 2.70
CA PHE A 11 -9.90 -3.73 1.60
C PHE A 11 -9.64 -4.90 0.67
N ALA A 12 -9.50 -6.12 1.21
CA ALA A 12 -9.00 -7.29 0.49
C ALA A 12 -9.58 -7.51 -0.93
N PRO A 13 -10.91 -7.35 -1.19
CA PRO A 13 -11.47 -7.53 -2.53
C PRO A 13 -11.01 -6.51 -3.59
N TYR A 14 -10.48 -5.36 -3.16
CA TYR A 14 -10.18 -4.20 -4.01
C TYR A 14 -8.68 -3.95 -4.22
N ILE A 15 -7.82 -4.78 -3.62
CA ILE A 15 -6.37 -4.72 -3.79
C ILE A 15 -5.99 -5.29 -5.16
N LEU A 16 -5.22 -4.54 -5.92
CA LEU A 16 -4.68 -5.00 -7.21
C LEU A 16 -3.31 -5.65 -7.00
N ALA A 17 -3.09 -6.83 -7.59
CA ALA A 17 -1.80 -7.51 -7.55
C ALA A 17 -0.71 -6.67 -8.26
N PHE A 18 0.08 -5.90 -7.51
CA PHE A 18 1.07 -4.99 -8.07
C PHE A 18 2.25 -5.72 -8.71
N ARG A 19 3.06 -6.41 -7.90
CA ARG A 19 4.34 -6.99 -8.31
C ARG A 19 4.20 -7.91 -9.53
N GLY A 20 3.37 -8.94 -9.42
CA GLY A 20 3.18 -9.91 -10.50
C GLY A 20 2.65 -9.27 -11.79
N THR A 21 1.77 -8.27 -11.70
CA THR A 21 1.26 -7.57 -12.88
C THR A 21 2.35 -6.68 -13.50
N VAL A 22 3.10 -5.93 -12.70
CA VAL A 22 4.19 -5.06 -13.18
C VAL A 22 5.26 -5.89 -13.88
N GLU A 23 5.72 -6.98 -13.26
CA GLU A 23 6.69 -7.91 -13.84
C GLU A 23 6.19 -8.48 -15.19
N TYR A 24 4.92 -8.88 -15.25
CA TYR A 24 4.30 -9.34 -16.50
C TYR A 24 4.30 -8.27 -17.60
N LEU A 25 3.92 -7.03 -17.27
CA LEU A 25 3.87 -5.94 -18.24
C LEU A 25 5.27 -5.59 -18.78
N TYR A 26 6.29 -5.56 -17.92
CA TYR A 26 7.68 -5.39 -18.36
C TYR A 26 8.18 -6.57 -19.20
N MET A 27 7.80 -7.80 -18.85
CA MET A 27 8.10 -8.97 -19.68
C MET A 27 7.49 -8.81 -21.07
N ASP A 28 6.23 -8.38 -21.18
CA ASP A 28 5.58 -8.17 -22.49
C ASP A 28 6.23 -7.05 -23.31
N ILE A 29 6.62 -5.93 -22.67
CA ILE A 29 7.41 -4.88 -23.32
C ILE A 29 8.72 -5.45 -23.86
N ASN A 30 9.43 -6.26 -23.06
CA ASN A 30 10.75 -6.77 -23.41
C ASN A 30 10.74 -7.87 -24.47
N ARG A 31 9.59 -8.48 -24.78
CA ARG A 31 9.43 -9.43 -25.91
C ARG A 31 9.74 -8.79 -27.26
N PHE A 32 9.52 -7.50 -27.41
CA PHE A 32 9.80 -6.79 -28.66
C PHE A 32 11.31 -6.54 -28.80
N LYS A 33 11.90 -6.81 -29.97
CA LYS A 33 13.34 -6.58 -30.21
C LYS A 33 13.66 -5.12 -30.51
N ASN A 34 12.79 -4.42 -31.25
CA ASN A 34 13.04 -3.03 -31.62
C ASN A 34 12.50 -2.05 -30.57
N LEU A 35 13.23 -0.94 -30.40
CA LEU A 35 12.93 0.08 -29.40
C LEU A 35 11.57 0.76 -29.67
N SER A 36 11.20 0.99 -30.92
CA SER A 36 9.94 1.67 -31.27
C SER A 36 8.72 0.92 -30.73
N GLN A 37 8.68 -0.41 -30.87
CA GLN A 37 7.60 -1.23 -30.33
C GLN A 37 7.60 -1.25 -28.80
N ARG A 38 8.79 -1.32 -28.16
CA ARG A 38 8.89 -1.21 -26.70
C ARG A 38 8.33 0.11 -26.18
N LYS A 39 8.69 1.23 -26.83
CA LYS A 39 8.18 2.57 -26.49
C LYS A 39 6.66 2.66 -26.64
N MET A 40 6.12 2.12 -27.73
CA MET A 40 4.67 2.07 -27.96
C MET A 40 3.97 1.25 -26.87
N LYS A 41 4.50 0.09 -26.51
CA LYS A 41 3.93 -0.77 -25.46
C LYS A 41 4.01 -0.16 -24.08
N PHE A 42 5.16 0.42 -23.71
CA PHE A 42 5.30 1.15 -22.45
C PHE A 42 4.28 2.28 -22.35
N ARG A 43 4.08 3.06 -23.43
CA ARG A 43 3.05 4.11 -23.47
C ARG A 43 1.64 3.57 -23.23
N GLN A 44 1.31 2.40 -23.77
CA GLN A 44 0.02 1.75 -23.55
C GLN A 44 -0.17 1.31 -22.09
N TYR A 45 0.90 0.81 -21.45
CA TYR A 45 0.85 0.32 -20.07
C TYR A 45 1.06 1.39 -19.01
N TYR A 46 1.58 2.57 -19.37
CA TYR A 46 1.92 3.61 -18.40
C TYR A 46 0.75 3.97 -17.47
N LYS A 47 -0.45 4.17 -18.01
CA LYS A 47 -1.64 4.42 -17.19
C LYS A 47 -1.92 3.27 -16.22
N LYS A 48 -1.75 2.03 -16.66
CA LYS A 48 -1.98 0.85 -15.82
C LYS A 48 -0.93 0.73 -14.72
N PHE A 49 0.33 1.07 -14.98
CA PHE A 49 1.37 1.11 -13.94
C PHE A 49 1.00 2.09 -12.83
N LEU A 50 0.56 3.31 -13.18
CA LEU A 50 0.14 4.30 -12.20
C LEU A 50 -1.12 3.88 -11.45
N GLU A 51 -2.09 3.28 -12.12
CA GLU A 51 -3.31 2.75 -11.49
C GLU A 51 -2.98 1.68 -10.44
N LEU A 52 -2.12 0.72 -10.81
CA LEU A 52 -1.67 -0.33 -9.90
C LEU A 52 -0.90 0.26 -8.71
N PHE A 53 0.01 1.19 -8.97
CA PHE A 53 0.83 1.84 -7.94
C PHE A 53 -0.05 2.61 -6.95
N ASN A 54 -0.94 3.47 -7.45
CA ASN A 54 -1.80 4.31 -6.63
C ASN A 54 -2.83 3.49 -5.83
N ASN A 55 -3.36 2.41 -6.40
CA ASN A 55 -4.25 1.51 -5.66
C ASN A 55 -3.53 0.86 -4.46
N ASN A 56 -2.29 0.38 -4.65
CA ASN A 56 -1.52 -0.26 -3.58
C ASN A 56 -1.01 0.75 -2.55
N LEU A 57 -0.58 1.94 -3.00
CA LEU A 57 -0.20 3.01 -2.09
C LEU A 57 -1.41 3.49 -1.26
N GLY A 58 -2.59 3.59 -1.89
CA GLY A 58 -3.84 3.90 -1.22
C GLY A 58 -4.23 2.82 -0.20
N PHE A 59 -4.06 1.54 -0.54
CA PHE A 59 -4.21 0.44 0.42
C PHE A 59 -3.28 0.60 1.63
N TYR A 60 -2.00 0.95 1.43
CA TYR A 60 -1.06 1.16 2.54
C TYR A 60 -1.47 2.33 3.44
N VAL A 61 -1.94 3.45 2.86
CA VAL A 61 -2.55 4.55 3.62
C VAL A 61 -3.76 4.05 4.42
N GLY A 62 -4.63 3.25 3.78
CA GLY A 62 -5.79 2.64 4.43
C GLY A 62 -5.43 1.75 5.62
N CYS A 63 -4.41 0.91 5.50
CA CYS A 63 -3.91 0.07 6.59
C CYS A 63 -3.41 0.90 7.77
N LEU A 64 -2.64 1.95 7.49
CA LEU A 64 -2.14 2.87 8.52
C LEU A 64 -3.32 3.60 9.19
N MET A 65 -4.26 4.14 8.41
CA MET A 65 -5.49 4.75 8.95
C MET A 65 -6.29 3.76 9.80
N TRP A 66 -6.46 2.51 9.36
CA TRP A 66 -7.15 1.48 10.13
C TRP A 66 -6.43 1.20 11.46
N ALA A 67 -5.10 1.06 11.42
CA ALA A 67 -4.29 0.89 12.62
C ALA A 67 -4.45 2.07 13.60
N GLY A 68 -4.50 3.30 13.09
CA GLY A 68 -4.79 4.49 13.89
C GLY A 68 -6.17 4.45 14.52
N TYR A 69 -7.20 4.09 13.75
CA TYR A 69 -8.57 3.97 14.24
C TYR A 69 -8.69 2.92 15.35
N ILE A 70 -8.18 1.70 15.15
CA ILE A 70 -8.36 0.62 16.14
C ILE A 70 -7.68 0.93 17.48
N LYS A 71 -6.70 1.86 17.50
CA LYS A 71 -6.07 2.38 18.73
C LYS A 71 -6.95 3.33 19.52
N THR A 72 -7.96 3.95 18.90
CA THR A 72 -8.95 4.78 19.60
C THR A 72 -10.01 3.95 20.32
N GLN A 73 -10.10 2.65 20.01
CA GLN A 73 -11.13 1.76 20.53
C GLN A 73 -10.69 1.13 21.86
N PRO A 74 -11.64 0.75 22.74
CA PRO A 74 -11.34 -0.09 23.91
C PRO A 74 -10.61 -1.37 23.51
N GLU A 75 -9.84 -1.93 24.45
CA GLU A 75 -9.16 -3.21 24.23
C GLU A 75 -10.17 -4.31 23.87
N GLN A 76 -9.95 -4.95 22.72
CA GLN A 76 -10.78 -6.03 22.23
C GLN A 76 -9.99 -6.92 21.25
N ASP A 77 -10.56 -8.10 20.97
CA ASP A 77 -9.96 -9.07 20.07
C ASP A 77 -9.98 -8.58 18.62
N ILE A 78 -8.93 -8.92 17.88
CA ILE A 78 -8.85 -8.78 16.43
C ILE A 78 -9.42 -10.05 15.80
N LEU A 79 -10.44 -9.86 14.97
CA LEU A 79 -11.13 -10.91 14.24
C LEU A 79 -10.44 -11.13 12.89
N ASN A 80 -10.47 -12.38 12.41
CA ASN A 80 -10.05 -12.74 11.04
C ASN A 80 -8.61 -12.32 10.65
N ASN A 81 -7.69 -12.28 11.63
CA ASN A 81 -6.26 -12.13 11.34
C ASN A 81 -5.71 -13.42 10.70
N ASN A 82 -5.60 -13.42 9.37
CA ASN A 82 -5.10 -14.55 8.58
C ASN A 82 -3.60 -14.85 8.82
N CYS A 83 -2.86 -13.92 9.44
CA CYS A 83 -1.45 -14.10 9.75
C CYS A 83 -1.21 -14.78 11.11
N LEU A 84 -2.25 -14.84 11.97
CA LEU A 84 -2.12 -15.27 13.36
C LEU A 84 -1.58 -16.69 13.48
N GLY A 85 -0.48 -16.85 14.23
CA GLY A 85 0.17 -18.14 14.44
C GLY A 85 1.05 -18.63 13.28
N GLY A 86 1.23 -17.83 12.22
CA GLY A 86 2.17 -18.12 11.14
C GLY A 86 3.63 -17.96 11.54
N GLU A 87 4.54 -18.39 10.66
CA GLU A 87 5.97 -18.15 10.78
C GLU A 87 6.33 -16.77 10.22
N TYR A 88 7.01 -15.94 11.03
CA TYR A 88 7.44 -14.62 10.59
C TYR A 88 8.70 -14.73 9.73
N ASN A 89 8.60 -14.30 8.47
CA ASN A 89 9.71 -14.04 7.58
C ASN A 89 9.72 -12.55 7.21
N GLU A 90 10.74 -11.81 7.65
CA GLU A 90 10.83 -10.37 7.41
C GLU A 90 10.96 -10.04 5.92
N GLU A 91 11.80 -10.78 5.18
CA GLU A 91 12.06 -10.55 3.76
C GLU A 91 10.77 -10.71 2.94
N GLU A 92 10.02 -11.77 3.20
CA GLU A 92 8.73 -12.00 2.53
C GLU A 92 7.71 -10.91 2.90
N ASN A 93 7.64 -10.55 4.19
CA ASN A 93 6.69 -9.58 4.72
C ASN A 93 6.86 -8.18 4.12
N ILE A 94 8.09 -7.74 3.84
CA ILE A 94 8.37 -6.41 3.25
C ILE A 94 8.54 -6.42 1.72
N SER A 95 8.54 -7.60 1.09
CA SER A 95 8.97 -7.76 -0.31
C SER A 95 8.17 -6.93 -1.32
N ASP A 96 6.84 -6.81 -1.14
CA ASP A 96 6.00 -6.03 -2.04
C ASP A 96 6.21 -4.51 -1.86
N VAL A 97 6.47 -4.05 -0.63
CA VAL A 97 6.79 -2.65 -0.36
C VAL A 97 8.15 -2.29 -0.96
N ASP A 98 9.15 -3.16 -0.80
CA ASP A 98 10.47 -2.97 -1.41
C ASP A 98 10.40 -2.97 -2.93
N PHE A 99 9.55 -3.81 -3.52
CA PHE A 99 9.29 -3.79 -4.95
C PHE A 99 8.66 -2.47 -5.40
N MET A 100 7.69 -1.91 -4.66
CA MET A 100 7.08 -0.61 -4.96
C MET A 100 8.09 0.54 -4.87
N ILE A 101 8.93 0.56 -3.83
CA ILE A 101 10.03 1.54 -3.71
C ILE A 101 10.94 1.42 -4.94
N LYS A 102 11.35 0.19 -5.28
CA LYS A 102 12.25 -0.02 -6.41
C LYS A 102 11.64 0.38 -7.75
N PHE A 103 10.35 0.11 -7.94
CA PHE A 103 9.60 0.55 -9.10
C PHE A 103 9.63 2.08 -9.21
N LEU A 104 9.36 2.80 -8.13
CA LEU A 104 9.33 4.26 -8.13
C LEU A 104 10.71 4.87 -8.40
N GLU A 105 11.79 4.29 -7.85
CA GLU A 105 13.18 4.70 -8.16
C GLU A 105 13.54 4.57 -9.65
N LEU A 106 13.04 3.53 -10.32
CA LEU A 106 13.34 3.23 -11.71
C LEU A 106 12.44 4.01 -12.68
N LEU A 107 11.24 4.39 -12.25
CA LEU A 107 10.24 5.04 -13.09
C LEU A 107 10.75 6.31 -13.81
N PRO A 108 11.51 7.24 -13.18
CA PRO A 108 12.08 8.39 -13.89
C PRO A 108 12.97 8.01 -15.08
N LYS A 109 13.82 6.99 -14.90
CA LYS A 109 14.69 6.49 -15.96
C LYS A 109 13.86 5.89 -17.10
N ASP A 110 12.84 5.11 -16.77
CA ASP A 110 11.96 4.49 -17.76
C ASP A 110 11.12 5.53 -18.51
N MET A 111 10.60 6.55 -17.82
CA MET A 111 9.89 7.67 -18.43
C MET A 111 10.76 8.42 -19.43
N LYS A 112 12.02 8.69 -19.05
CA LYS A 112 12.99 9.33 -19.95
C LYS A 112 13.31 8.44 -21.15
N TYR A 113 13.58 7.15 -20.89
CA TYR A 113 13.99 6.20 -21.92
C TYR A 113 12.87 5.90 -22.92
N PHE A 114 11.67 5.57 -22.44
CA PHE A 114 10.57 5.12 -23.27
C PHE A 114 9.73 6.26 -23.85
N LEU A 115 9.49 7.32 -23.07
CA LEU A 115 8.59 8.40 -23.46
C LEU A 115 9.31 9.72 -23.76
N GLY A 116 10.59 9.85 -23.40
CA GLY A 116 11.33 11.11 -23.55
C GLY A 116 10.87 12.19 -22.58
N MET A 117 10.16 11.79 -21.52
CA MET A 117 9.58 12.69 -20.52
C MET A 117 10.38 12.63 -19.24
N ASP A 118 10.57 13.77 -18.59
CA ASP A 118 11.05 13.81 -17.21
C ASP A 118 9.88 13.48 -16.28
N TYR A 119 10.18 12.74 -15.20
CA TYR A 119 9.20 12.36 -14.19
C TYR A 119 9.78 12.67 -12.83
N GLU A 120 9.02 13.42 -12.04
CA GLU A 120 9.37 13.80 -10.68
C GLU A 120 8.64 12.87 -9.71
N ILE A 121 9.42 12.23 -8.83
CA ILE A 121 8.87 11.38 -7.78
C ILE A 121 8.24 12.29 -6.74
N ASN A 122 7.00 12.00 -6.34
CA ASN A 122 6.40 12.64 -5.19
C ASN A 122 7.09 12.15 -3.91
N PRO A 123 7.75 13.03 -3.12
CA PRO A 123 8.42 12.63 -1.89
C PRO A 123 7.46 12.00 -0.86
N ASP A 124 6.18 12.37 -0.89
CA ASP A 124 5.18 11.80 0.04
C ASP A 124 4.98 10.31 -0.21
N ASP A 125 5.03 9.87 -1.48
CA ASP A 125 4.81 8.48 -1.83
C ASP A 125 5.91 7.59 -1.24
N ILE A 126 7.17 8.06 -1.30
CA ILE A 126 8.31 7.39 -0.65
C ILE A 126 8.10 7.33 0.86
N LYS A 127 7.69 8.45 1.47
CA LYS A 127 7.49 8.50 2.92
C LYS A 127 6.40 7.55 3.40
N ILE A 128 5.30 7.39 2.64
CA ILE A 128 4.24 6.42 2.93
C ILE A 128 4.79 4.99 2.81
N LEU A 129 5.56 4.69 1.76
CA LEU A 129 6.16 3.36 1.57
C LEU A 129 7.11 3.01 2.72
N GLU A 130 7.96 3.94 3.15
CA GLU A 130 8.87 3.76 4.29
C GLU A 130 8.10 3.56 5.61
N MET A 131 7.08 4.38 5.86
CA MET A 131 6.24 4.26 7.06
C MET A 131 5.47 2.93 7.10
N TYR A 132 4.95 2.49 5.96
CA TYR A 132 4.26 1.20 5.87
C TYR A 132 5.23 0.02 6.02
N LYS A 133 6.43 0.12 5.44
CA LYS A 133 7.50 -0.87 5.67
C LYS A 133 7.83 -1.00 7.15
N GLU A 134 8.02 0.12 7.85
CA GLU A 134 8.23 0.13 9.30
C GLU A 134 7.07 -0.55 10.03
N PHE A 135 5.83 -0.19 9.69
CA PHE A 135 4.61 -0.76 10.27
C PHE A 135 4.59 -2.30 10.16
N LEU A 136 4.94 -2.84 8.99
CA LEU A 136 5.01 -4.29 8.78
C LEU A 136 6.11 -4.95 9.64
N THR A 137 7.30 -4.32 9.73
CA THR A 137 8.45 -4.84 10.48
C THR A 137 8.21 -4.84 11.99
N ILE A 138 7.74 -3.72 12.56
CA ILE A 138 7.53 -3.61 14.02
C ILE A 138 6.43 -4.56 14.51
N ASN A 139 5.45 -4.86 13.65
CA ASN A 139 4.37 -5.80 13.94
C ASN A 139 4.71 -7.26 13.63
N LYS A 140 5.90 -7.54 13.08
CA LYS A 140 6.37 -8.89 12.71
C LYS A 140 5.34 -9.65 11.87
N GLY A 141 4.80 -9.00 10.85
CA GLY A 141 3.76 -9.59 9.99
C GLY A 141 2.47 -9.97 10.72
N PHE A 142 2.19 -9.35 11.87
CA PHE A 142 0.98 -9.54 12.68
C PHE A 142 0.75 -10.97 13.20
N VAL A 143 1.77 -11.83 13.16
CA VAL A 143 1.65 -13.25 13.53
C VAL A 143 1.28 -13.47 15.00
N ASN A 144 1.47 -12.45 15.85
CA ASN A 144 1.16 -12.47 17.28
C ASN A 144 0.03 -11.52 17.68
N SER A 145 -0.60 -10.79 16.73
CA SER A 145 -1.57 -9.74 17.03
C SER A 145 -2.96 -10.33 17.26
N LYS A 146 -3.33 -10.52 18.53
CA LYS A 146 -4.64 -11.06 18.94
C LYS A 146 -5.60 -9.96 19.36
N LYS A 147 -5.08 -8.84 19.88
CA LYS A 147 -5.83 -7.69 20.33
C LYS A 147 -5.38 -6.43 19.59
N ASN A 148 -6.24 -5.42 19.55
CA ASN A 148 -5.88 -4.12 18.99
C ASN A 148 -4.71 -3.44 19.72
N THR A 149 -4.49 -3.78 20.99
CA THR A 149 -3.34 -3.30 21.78
C THR A 149 -2.01 -3.89 21.30
N ASP A 150 -1.99 -5.07 20.68
CA ASP A 150 -0.78 -5.73 20.17
C ASP A 150 -0.21 -5.07 18.91
N ILE A 151 -1.07 -4.38 18.12
CA ILE A 151 -0.65 -3.74 16.86
C ILE A 151 0.11 -2.44 17.17
N LEU A 152 1.34 -2.28 16.75
CA LEU A 152 2.15 -1.08 16.97
C LEU A 152 1.99 -0.10 15.81
N LEU A 153 1.99 1.21 16.10
CA LEU A 153 2.01 2.26 15.07
C LEU A 153 3.46 2.65 14.74
N PRO A 154 3.79 2.93 13.47
CA PRO A 154 5.13 3.36 13.09
C PRO A 154 5.46 4.76 13.63
N ALA A 155 6.75 5.04 13.80
CA ALA A 155 7.20 6.33 14.30
C ALA A 155 6.80 7.48 13.36
N GLY A 156 6.33 8.59 13.93
CA GLY A 156 5.94 9.77 13.15
C GLY A 156 4.59 9.68 12.45
N MET A 157 3.84 8.58 12.62
CA MET A 157 2.46 8.51 12.18
C MET A 157 1.58 9.42 13.05
N LYS A 158 0.79 10.27 12.41
CA LYS A 158 -0.23 11.10 13.07
C LYS A 158 -1.45 10.28 13.47
N THR A 159 -2.06 10.65 14.58
CA THR A 159 -3.27 10.01 15.10
C THR A 159 -4.36 11.02 15.49
N ASP A 160 -4.13 12.31 15.23
CA ASP A 160 -5.12 13.35 15.46
C ASP A 160 -6.35 13.11 14.57
N GLY A 161 -7.53 13.00 15.19
CA GLY A 161 -8.78 12.74 14.47
C GLY A 161 -8.97 11.29 14.02
N ALA A 162 -8.15 10.35 14.51
CA ALA A 162 -8.19 8.94 14.11
C ALA A 162 -9.54 8.26 14.38
N GLU A 163 -10.36 8.79 15.29
CA GLU A 163 -11.73 8.34 15.54
C GLU A 163 -12.62 8.43 14.29
N ASN A 164 -12.31 9.34 13.36
CA ASN A 164 -13.05 9.56 12.12
C ASN A 164 -12.47 8.80 10.92
N PHE A 165 -11.35 8.08 11.09
CA PHE A 165 -10.71 7.37 9.98
C PHE A 165 -11.57 6.24 9.43
N LYS A 166 -12.34 5.55 10.27
CA LYS A 166 -13.27 4.51 9.84
C LYS A 166 -14.31 5.05 8.86
N ASP A 167 -14.91 6.20 9.14
CA ASP A 167 -15.93 6.78 8.26
C ASP A 167 -15.36 7.09 6.86
N LYS A 168 -14.13 7.59 6.80
CA LYS A 168 -13.41 7.85 5.54
C LYS A 168 -13.10 6.57 4.78
N ILE A 169 -12.66 5.54 5.48
CA ILE A 169 -12.42 4.21 4.91
C ILE A 169 -13.72 3.64 4.33
N ASP A 170 -14.81 3.66 5.09
CA ASP A 170 -16.12 3.17 4.67
C ASP A 170 -16.65 3.93 3.44
N GLU A 171 -16.40 5.24 3.34
CA GLU A 171 -16.73 6.03 2.16
C GLU A 171 -15.94 5.62 0.91
N VAL A 172 -14.63 5.38 1.05
CA VAL A 172 -13.81 4.93 -0.08
C VAL A 172 -14.20 3.53 -0.53
N LEU A 173 -14.46 2.62 0.42
CA LEU A 173 -14.89 1.24 0.13
C LEU A 173 -16.16 1.18 -0.72
N LYS A 174 -17.11 2.12 -0.54
CA LYS A 174 -18.31 2.24 -1.41
C LYS A 174 -17.97 2.52 -2.87
N THR A 175 -16.78 3.01 -3.15
CA THR A 175 -16.33 3.34 -4.51
C THR A 175 -15.45 2.27 -5.14
N GLU A 176 -15.06 1.25 -4.37
CA GLU A 176 -14.23 0.12 -4.82
C GLU A 176 -12.84 0.54 -5.37
N ASP A 177 -12.41 1.77 -5.07
CA ASP A 177 -11.18 2.37 -5.56
C ASP A 177 -10.30 2.85 -4.39
N LEU A 178 -9.39 1.96 -3.96
CA LEU A 178 -8.48 2.25 -2.84
C LEU A 178 -7.53 3.41 -3.13
N SER A 179 -7.31 3.80 -4.39
CA SER A 179 -6.45 4.94 -4.70
C SER A 179 -6.98 6.26 -4.12
N LYS A 180 -8.28 6.35 -3.83
CA LYS A 180 -8.88 7.52 -3.17
C LYS A 180 -8.46 7.71 -1.72
N LEU A 181 -7.93 6.67 -1.06
CA LEU A 181 -7.35 6.84 0.28
C LEU A 181 -6.14 7.78 0.27
N LEU A 182 -5.49 7.98 -0.89
CA LEU A 182 -4.40 8.94 -1.04
C LEU A 182 -4.84 10.39 -0.76
N GLU A 183 -6.13 10.72 -0.88
CA GLU A 183 -6.67 12.04 -0.51
C GLU A 183 -6.54 12.31 1.00
N TYR A 184 -6.33 11.26 1.80
CA TYR A 184 -6.24 11.33 3.26
C TYR A 184 -4.83 11.10 3.81
N LYS A 185 -3.80 10.99 2.94
CA LYS A 185 -2.42 10.71 3.37
C LYS A 185 -1.87 11.73 4.39
N ASP A 186 -2.28 12.99 4.28
CA ASP A 186 -1.86 14.09 5.15
C ASP A 186 -2.34 13.92 6.61
N LEU A 187 -3.37 13.09 6.80
CA LEU A 187 -3.92 12.77 8.13
C LEU A 187 -3.02 11.80 8.89
N ILE A 188 -2.20 11.00 8.20
CA ILE A 188 -1.31 10.02 8.83
C ILE A 188 0.17 10.41 8.69
N CYS A 189 0.51 11.27 7.73
CA CYS A 189 1.87 11.66 7.42
C CYS A 189 2.08 13.16 7.62
N GLN A 190 3.23 13.57 8.17
CA GLN A 190 3.64 14.97 8.22
C GLN A 190 4.24 15.36 6.86
N ILE A 191 3.48 16.06 6.02
CA ILE A 191 4.01 16.68 4.79
C ILE A 191 4.77 17.95 5.16
#